data_AF-A0A7G2LVV1-F1
#
_entry.id   AF-A0A7G2LVV1-F1
#
_cell.length_a   1.000
_cell.length_b   1.000
_cell.length_c   1.000
_cell.angle_alpha   90.00
_cell.angle_beta   90.00
_cell.angle_gamma   90.00
#
_symmetry.space_group_name_H-M   'P 1'
#
loop_
_entity.id
_entity.type
_entity.pdbx_description
1 polymer ?
#
loop_
_entity_poly.entity_id
_entity_poly.type
_entity_poly.pdbx_seq_one_letter_code
_entity_poly.pdbx_strand_id
1 'polypeptide(L)'
;LLVLNFEEQGIDETDLPLVAYGDMLFDSPQIFGNPARNLGIACSTCHNRSDVNQRLFIPGASHQPGAIDVDGAFFNPIFNDRRDDPIDIPSLRGLRFTGPYGRDGRFASLRDFSRNVIVNEFGGAEPTPLMLDALVGYMLEFDFLPNSKLNADGTLSEANPDAAHRGEAIFNRPFAGLGDRSCASCHVPDANFLDRQAHDIGSVSPAYSGARAGALDTPSLLGTAYTAPYFHDGSLSTLAAVVEWFDETKSLGLSETERTELTAYLETVGSADEPYEKFDAENTAFRLTFAELATFASTLDTLLPRRDAEHILLLTDTVAADLAADASTMSNLTARPEVYALAERLAAVGDAVRDDDWGAAEASWTAFKTEADAIEERAF
;
A
#
# COMPACT_ATOMS: atom_id res chain seq x y z
N LEU A 1 2.01 -0.05 -11.13
CA LEU A 1 0.93 -0.99 -11.47
C LEU A 1 0.41 -1.58 -10.16
N LEU A 2 -0.89 -1.81 -10.04
CA LEU A 2 -1.49 -2.63 -8.98
C LEU A 2 -1.73 -4.02 -9.58
N VAL A 3 -1.49 -5.08 -8.82
CA VAL A 3 -1.80 -6.46 -9.23
C VAL A 3 -2.61 -7.09 -8.12
N LEU A 4 -3.86 -7.41 -8.43
CA LEU A 4 -4.78 -8.09 -7.52
C LEU A 4 -4.94 -9.55 -7.97
N ASN A 5 -4.92 -10.48 -7.02
CA ASN A 5 -4.95 -11.91 -7.33
C ASN A 5 -6.25 -12.33 -8.04
N PHE A 6 -7.39 -11.76 -7.66
CA PHE A 6 -8.66 -12.02 -8.35
C PHE A 6 -8.67 -11.56 -9.82
N GLU A 7 -8.01 -10.44 -10.15
CA GLU A 7 -7.92 -9.92 -11.53
C GLU A 7 -7.10 -10.86 -12.42
N GLU A 8 -6.00 -11.41 -11.89
CA GLU A 8 -5.18 -12.43 -12.56
C GLU A 8 -5.97 -13.73 -12.82
N GLN A 9 -7.01 -14.01 -12.03
CA GLN A 9 -7.94 -15.11 -12.25
C GLN A 9 -9.08 -14.76 -13.23
N GLY A 10 -9.14 -13.52 -13.72
CA GLY A 10 -10.17 -13.02 -14.61
C GLY A 10 -11.53 -12.79 -13.93
N ILE A 11 -11.53 -12.53 -12.62
CA ILE A 11 -12.72 -12.22 -11.84
C ILE A 11 -12.91 -10.70 -11.82
N ASP A 12 -14.15 -10.23 -11.96
CA ASP A 12 -14.50 -8.82 -11.83
C ASP A 12 -14.70 -8.44 -10.35
N GLU A 13 -14.16 -7.31 -9.92
CA GLU A 13 -14.29 -6.84 -8.53
C GLU A 13 -15.74 -6.58 -8.13
N THR A 14 -16.60 -6.17 -9.07
CA THR A 14 -18.04 -5.95 -8.83
C THR A 14 -18.77 -7.24 -8.44
N ASP A 15 -18.21 -8.41 -8.79
CA ASP A 15 -18.69 -9.73 -8.35
C ASP A 15 -18.18 -10.12 -6.94
N LEU A 16 -17.28 -9.31 -6.35
CA LEU A 16 -16.65 -9.51 -5.05
C LEU A 16 -17.00 -8.36 -4.09
N PRO A 17 -18.26 -8.22 -3.64
CA PRO A 17 -18.72 -7.04 -2.88
C PRO A 17 -18.00 -6.83 -1.55
N LEU A 18 -17.37 -7.87 -0.98
CA LEU A 18 -16.54 -7.72 0.21
C LEU A 18 -15.19 -7.06 -0.10
N VAL A 19 -14.60 -7.40 -1.25
CA VAL A 19 -13.33 -6.82 -1.73
C VAL A 19 -13.57 -5.38 -2.18
N ALA A 20 -14.59 -5.13 -3.00
CA ALA A 20 -14.99 -3.77 -3.41
C ALA A 20 -15.26 -2.83 -2.22
N TYR A 21 -15.87 -3.36 -1.16
CA TYR A 21 -16.06 -2.59 0.07
C TYR A 21 -14.73 -2.35 0.81
N GLY A 22 -13.83 -3.33 0.79
CA GLY A 22 -12.49 -3.23 1.38
C GLY A 22 -11.61 -2.22 0.67
N ASP A 23 -11.69 -2.16 -0.66
CA ASP A 23 -11.00 -1.17 -1.50
C ASP A 23 -11.51 0.24 -1.18
N MET A 24 -12.83 0.44 -1.19
CA MET A 24 -13.42 1.72 -0.76
C MET A 24 -12.96 2.16 0.63
N LEU A 25 -12.89 1.23 1.59
CA LEU A 25 -12.41 1.53 2.94
C LEU A 25 -10.92 1.89 2.96
N PHE A 26 -10.11 1.28 2.09
CA PHE A 26 -8.69 1.58 1.96
C PHE A 26 -8.45 3.00 1.42
N ASP A 27 -9.36 3.49 0.58
CA ASP A 27 -9.35 4.85 0.02
C ASP A 27 -10.17 5.87 0.82
N SER A 28 -10.87 5.44 1.87
CA SER A 28 -11.72 6.32 2.66
C SER A 28 -10.96 7.03 3.80
N PRO A 29 -10.93 8.38 3.83
CA PRO A 29 -10.43 9.11 5.00
C PRO A 29 -11.40 9.03 6.20
N GLN A 30 -12.64 8.58 5.99
CA GLN A 30 -13.70 8.59 6.99
C GLN A 30 -13.49 7.55 8.10
N ILE A 31 -12.67 6.52 7.87
CA ILE A 31 -12.34 5.52 8.89
C ILE A 31 -11.36 6.06 9.95
N PHE A 32 -10.64 7.15 9.66
CA PHE A 32 -9.67 7.77 10.58
C PHE A 32 -10.25 8.90 11.41
N GLY A 33 -9.52 9.29 12.46
CA GLY A 33 -9.80 10.46 13.28
C GLY A 33 -9.23 11.75 12.69
N ASN A 34 -9.35 12.84 13.45
CA ASN A 34 -8.73 14.12 13.10
C ASN A 34 -7.31 14.22 13.68
N PRO A 35 -6.33 14.77 12.94
CA PRO A 35 -6.50 15.57 11.72
C PRO A 35 -6.57 14.79 10.39
N ALA A 36 -6.25 13.49 10.37
CA ALA A 36 -6.13 12.71 9.13
C ALA A 36 -7.37 12.79 8.23
N ARG A 37 -8.56 12.59 8.79
CA ARG A 37 -9.84 12.68 8.07
C ARG A 37 -10.01 14.04 7.38
N ASN A 38 -9.79 15.13 8.10
CA ASN A 38 -9.93 16.49 7.56
C ASN A 38 -8.86 16.83 6.49
N LEU A 39 -7.73 16.15 6.52
CA LEU A 39 -6.67 16.28 5.53
C LEU A 39 -6.88 15.37 4.31
N GLY A 40 -7.94 14.54 4.31
CA GLY A 40 -8.20 13.58 3.24
C GLY A 40 -7.18 12.45 3.20
N ILE A 41 -6.55 12.12 4.34
CA ILE A 41 -5.59 11.02 4.41
C ILE A 41 -6.35 9.70 4.53
N ALA A 42 -6.06 8.77 3.62
CA ALA A 42 -6.53 7.39 3.60
C ALA A 42 -5.33 6.42 3.58
N CYS A 43 -5.55 5.10 3.61
CA CYS A 43 -4.46 4.13 3.51
C CYS A 43 -3.69 4.31 2.19
N SER A 44 -4.40 4.53 1.09
CA SER A 44 -3.84 4.78 -0.25
C SER A 44 -3.00 6.07 -0.36
N THR A 45 -3.19 7.03 0.55
CA THR A 45 -2.35 8.24 0.60
C THR A 45 -0.91 7.89 0.91
N CYS A 46 -0.68 6.90 1.78
CA CYS A 46 0.64 6.37 2.12
C CYS A 46 1.03 5.21 1.20
N HIS A 47 0.08 4.32 0.92
CA HIS A 47 0.25 3.08 0.18
C HIS A 47 -0.46 3.14 -1.18
N ASN A 48 0.04 3.99 -2.07
CA ASN A 48 -0.57 4.22 -3.38
C ASN A 48 -0.48 2.96 -4.24
N ARG A 49 -1.64 2.41 -4.65
CA ARG A 49 -1.74 1.18 -5.45
C ARG A 49 -0.98 0.02 -4.84
N SER A 50 -1.19 -0.22 -3.54
CA SER A 50 -0.50 -1.22 -2.71
C SER A 50 1.02 -1.02 -2.56
N ASP A 51 1.57 0.09 -3.05
CA ASP A 51 3.02 0.35 -3.03
C ASP A 51 3.34 1.66 -2.30
N VAL A 52 4.62 1.91 -2.03
CA VAL A 52 5.05 3.11 -1.31
C VAL A 52 4.74 4.40 -2.09
N ASN A 53 4.11 5.37 -1.44
CA ASN A 53 4.04 6.74 -1.95
C ASN A 53 5.30 7.54 -1.58
N GLN A 54 6.33 7.44 -2.43
CA GLN A 54 7.62 8.14 -2.25
C GLN A 54 7.53 9.67 -2.30
N ARG A 55 6.37 10.24 -2.65
CA ARG A 55 6.17 11.69 -2.70
C ARG A 55 5.48 12.22 -1.45
N LEU A 56 4.90 11.35 -0.62
CA LEU A 56 4.23 11.76 0.60
C LEU A 56 5.23 12.44 1.53
N PHE A 57 4.90 13.65 1.96
CA PHE A 57 5.68 14.38 2.95
C PHE A 57 4.75 15.26 3.79
N ILE A 58 4.69 15.00 5.09
CA ILE A 58 3.92 15.79 6.04
C ILE A 58 4.88 16.52 6.97
N PRO A 59 4.99 17.87 6.89
CA PRO A 59 5.89 18.62 7.75
C PRO A 59 5.64 18.34 9.24
N GLY A 60 6.69 17.90 9.94
CA GLY A 60 6.65 17.57 11.36
C GLY A 60 6.20 16.14 11.70
N ALA A 61 5.77 15.35 10.71
CA ALA A 61 5.57 13.90 10.83
C ALA A 61 6.50 13.12 9.90
N SER A 62 7.10 13.76 8.89
CA SER A 62 8.05 13.15 7.95
C SER A 62 9.41 13.85 8.05
N HIS A 63 10.50 13.08 8.07
CA HIS A 63 11.86 13.62 7.89
C HIS A 63 12.28 13.67 6.41
N GLN A 64 11.68 12.83 5.57
CA GLN A 64 11.89 12.78 4.12
C GLN A 64 10.64 12.29 3.40
N PRO A 65 10.55 12.47 2.07
CA PRO A 65 9.46 11.90 1.27
C PRO A 65 9.41 10.37 1.37
N GLY A 66 8.21 9.80 1.53
CA GLY A 66 8.00 8.36 1.67
C GLY A 66 8.25 7.80 3.08
N ALA A 67 8.50 8.66 4.07
CA ALA A 67 8.62 8.27 5.47
C ALA A 67 7.64 9.08 6.34
N ILE A 68 7.15 8.46 7.41
CA ILE A 68 6.18 9.08 8.30
C ILE A 68 6.22 8.45 9.69
N ASP A 69 6.06 9.30 10.70
CA ASP A 69 5.83 8.95 12.09
C ASP A 69 4.31 8.95 12.35
N VAL A 70 3.75 7.76 12.57
CA VAL A 70 2.30 7.56 12.78
C VAL A 70 1.94 7.32 14.25
N ASP A 71 2.93 7.01 15.09
CA ASP A 71 2.77 6.86 16.54
C ASP A 71 3.30 8.06 17.34
N GLY A 72 3.65 9.15 16.65
CA GLY A 72 3.88 10.48 17.21
C GLY A 72 2.61 11.27 17.51
N ALA A 73 2.77 12.55 17.88
CA ALA A 73 1.67 13.38 18.36
C ALA A 73 0.71 13.90 17.27
N PHE A 74 1.10 13.84 15.99
CA PHE A 74 0.40 14.55 14.91
C PHE A 74 -0.99 13.97 14.65
N PHE A 75 -1.10 12.65 14.52
CA PHE A 75 -2.36 11.97 14.19
C PHE A 75 -3.19 11.64 15.43
N ASN A 76 -2.55 11.07 16.45
CA ASN A 76 -3.22 10.74 17.71
C ASN A 76 -2.35 11.08 18.93
N PRO A 77 -2.53 12.27 19.54
CA PRO A 77 -1.76 12.70 20.71
C PRO A 77 -1.84 11.76 21.92
N ILE A 78 -2.88 10.92 22.02
CA ILE A 78 -3.05 9.95 23.11
C ILE A 78 -2.10 8.75 22.94
N PHE A 79 -1.77 8.40 21.70
CA PHE A 79 -0.90 7.26 21.37
C PHE A 79 0.57 7.66 21.19
N ASN A 80 0.89 8.95 21.28
CA ASN A 80 2.22 9.50 21.18
C ASN A 80 3.27 8.76 22.05
N ASP A 81 4.21 8.09 21.39
CA ASP A 81 5.31 7.37 22.03
C ASP A 81 6.45 8.29 22.54
N ARG A 82 6.37 9.58 22.15
CA ARG A 82 7.28 10.69 22.45
C ARG A 82 8.65 10.58 21.79
N ARG A 83 8.73 9.88 20.68
CA ARG A 83 9.89 9.86 19.80
C ARG A 83 9.58 10.66 18.53
N ASP A 84 10.65 10.99 17.83
CA ASP A 84 10.63 11.64 16.53
C ASP A 84 11.50 10.76 15.64
N ASP A 85 10.95 9.60 15.30
CA ASP A 85 11.59 8.52 14.55
C ASP A 85 10.71 8.05 13.39
N PRO A 86 10.36 8.96 12.46
CA PRO A 86 9.65 8.59 11.23
C PRO A 86 10.38 7.47 10.48
N ILE A 87 9.62 6.44 10.13
CA ILE A 87 10.11 5.29 9.38
C ILE A 87 9.60 5.31 7.94
N ASP A 88 10.28 4.59 7.06
CA ASP A 88 9.85 4.36 5.69
C ASP A 88 8.46 3.69 5.66
N ILE A 89 7.66 4.12 4.69
CA ILE A 89 6.37 3.49 4.42
C ILE A 89 6.64 2.22 3.60
N PRO A 90 6.34 1.02 4.11
CA PRO A 90 6.60 -0.20 3.37
C PRO A 90 5.63 -0.36 2.20
N SER A 91 6.08 -1.05 1.15
CA SER A 91 5.17 -1.60 0.14
C SER A 91 4.22 -2.62 0.79
N LEU A 92 2.96 -2.64 0.38
CA LEU A 92 1.99 -3.67 0.78
C LEU A 92 1.88 -4.80 -0.24
N ARG A 93 2.64 -4.77 -1.33
CA ARG A 93 2.65 -5.86 -2.31
C ARG A 93 3.07 -7.18 -1.65
N GLY A 94 2.29 -8.23 -1.91
CA GLY A 94 2.52 -9.56 -1.34
C GLY A 94 2.20 -9.66 0.16
N LEU A 95 1.37 -8.77 0.72
CA LEU A 95 1.09 -8.65 2.16
C LEU A 95 0.71 -9.97 2.85
N ARG A 96 0.07 -10.90 2.11
CA ARG A 96 -0.28 -12.23 2.60
C ARG A 96 0.94 -13.10 2.98
N PHE A 97 2.14 -12.71 2.55
CA PHE A 97 3.40 -13.43 2.78
C PHE A 97 4.33 -12.74 3.80
N THR A 98 4.02 -11.51 4.22
CA THR A 98 4.95 -10.65 4.98
C THR A 98 4.72 -10.67 6.50
N GLY A 99 3.67 -11.34 6.98
CA GLY A 99 3.42 -11.46 8.42
C GLY A 99 4.60 -12.11 9.18
N PRO A 100 4.82 -11.77 10.46
CA PRO A 100 4.01 -10.87 11.30
C PRO A 100 4.13 -9.39 10.90
N TYR A 101 3.15 -8.59 11.33
CA TYR A 101 2.94 -7.21 10.90
C TYR A 101 3.38 -6.19 11.96
N GLY A 102 3.57 -4.95 11.50
CA GLY A 102 4.36 -3.93 12.18
C GLY A 102 5.84 -4.19 11.92
N ARG A 103 6.64 -3.13 11.73
CA ARG A 103 8.07 -3.26 11.39
C ARG A 103 8.88 -4.01 12.45
N ASP A 104 8.34 -4.23 13.65
CA ASP A 104 8.93 -5.01 14.74
C ASP A 104 8.29 -6.42 14.89
N GLY A 105 7.36 -6.78 14.01
CA GLY A 105 6.63 -8.04 14.02
C GLY A 105 5.67 -8.21 15.21
N ARG A 106 5.23 -7.11 15.85
CA ARG A 106 4.41 -7.19 17.09
C ARG A 106 3.00 -7.75 16.88
N PHE A 107 2.48 -7.75 15.64
CA PHE A 107 1.14 -8.23 15.31
C PHE A 107 1.18 -9.53 14.52
N ALA A 108 0.62 -10.61 15.05
CA ALA A 108 0.50 -11.87 14.30
C ALA A 108 -0.64 -11.87 13.26
N SER A 109 -1.51 -10.84 13.28
CA SER A 109 -2.75 -10.77 12.52
C SER A 109 -2.82 -9.46 11.76
N LEU A 110 -3.08 -9.53 10.45
CA LEU A 110 -3.28 -8.34 9.63
C LEU A 110 -4.48 -7.55 10.13
N ARG A 111 -5.55 -8.26 10.54
CA ARG A 111 -6.74 -7.65 11.12
C ARG A 111 -6.43 -6.80 12.35
N ASP A 112 -5.62 -7.32 13.27
CA ASP A 112 -5.27 -6.61 14.51
C ASP A 112 -4.36 -5.42 14.22
N PHE A 113 -3.44 -5.59 13.26
CA PHE A 113 -2.60 -4.50 12.77
C PHE A 113 -3.44 -3.39 12.13
N SER A 114 -4.36 -3.70 11.21
CA SER A 114 -5.23 -2.70 10.56
C SER A 114 -6.11 -1.96 11.57
N ARG A 115 -6.65 -2.68 12.57
CA ARG A 115 -7.37 -2.03 13.68
C ARG A 115 -6.45 -1.11 14.50
N ASN A 116 -5.20 -1.51 14.75
CA ASN A 116 -4.21 -0.65 15.41
C ASN A 116 -3.96 0.63 14.62
N VAL A 117 -3.75 0.52 13.31
CA VAL A 117 -3.57 1.69 12.43
C VAL A 117 -4.77 2.62 12.56
N ILE A 118 -5.99 2.11 12.38
CA ILE A 118 -7.21 2.93 12.41
C ILE A 118 -7.41 3.61 13.77
N VAL A 119 -7.37 2.85 14.86
CA VAL A 119 -7.81 3.34 16.18
C VAL A 119 -6.67 4.01 16.94
N ASN A 120 -5.47 3.41 16.94
CA ASN A 120 -4.38 3.87 17.79
C ASN A 120 -3.50 4.88 17.08
N GLU A 121 -3.08 4.63 15.84
CA GLU A 121 -2.20 5.56 15.10
C GLU A 121 -3.00 6.76 14.58
N PHE A 122 -4.16 6.51 13.97
CA PHE A 122 -4.96 7.55 13.30
C PHE A 122 -6.19 8.03 14.10
N GLY A 123 -6.41 7.53 15.32
CA GLY A 123 -7.44 8.04 16.23
C GLY A 123 -8.89 7.87 15.74
N GLY A 124 -9.13 6.91 14.84
CA GLY A 124 -10.44 6.55 14.32
C GLY A 124 -11.35 5.87 15.35
N ALA A 125 -12.63 5.74 14.99
CA ALA A 125 -13.57 4.93 15.77
C ALA A 125 -13.25 3.43 15.61
N GLU A 126 -13.76 2.61 16.53
CA GLU A 126 -13.66 1.15 16.40
C GLU A 126 -14.37 0.69 15.11
N PRO A 127 -13.67 0.07 14.15
CA PRO A 127 -14.32 -0.42 12.94
C PRO A 127 -15.24 -1.61 13.24
N THR A 128 -16.32 -1.75 12.47
CA THR A 128 -17.18 -2.92 12.59
C THR A 128 -16.43 -4.20 12.16
N PRO A 129 -16.89 -5.40 12.58
CA PRO A 129 -16.30 -6.64 12.10
C PRO A 129 -16.29 -6.76 10.57
N LEU A 130 -17.36 -6.28 9.92
CA LEU A 130 -17.49 -6.26 8.45
C LEU A 130 -16.44 -5.37 7.80
N MET A 131 -16.20 -4.16 8.34
CA MET A 131 -15.17 -3.26 7.81
C MET A 131 -13.77 -3.88 7.86
N LEU A 132 -13.43 -4.51 9.00
CA LEU A 132 -12.12 -5.19 9.12
C LEU A 132 -12.03 -6.43 8.23
N ASP A 133 -13.11 -7.20 8.06
CA ASP A 133 -13.13 -8.37 7.17
C ASP A 133 -12.96 -7.93 5.71
N ALA A 134 -13.64 -6.85 5.30
CA ALA A 134 -13.55 -6.27 3.98
C ALA A 134 -12.16 -5.73 3.68
N LEU A 135 -11.63 -4.88 4.55
CA LEU A 135 -10.30 -4.29 4.39
C LEU A 135 -9.21 -5.36 4.32
N VAL A 136 -9.26 -6.37 5.20
CA VAL A 136 -8.31 -7.51 5.15
C VAL A 136 -8.51 -8.33 3.88
N GLY A 137 -9.75 -8.56 3.46
CA GLY A 137 -10.06 -9.25 2.21
C GLY A 137 -9.37 -8.59 1.02
N TYR A 138 -9.55 -7.28 0.87
CA TYR A 138 -8.89 -6.49 -0.18
C TYR A 138 -7.36 -6.51 -0.07
N MET A 139 -6.79 -6.22 1.10
CA MET A 139 -5.33 -6.15 1.24
C MET A 139 -4.61 -7.50 1.04
N LEU A 140 -5.30 -8.63 1.17
CA LEU A 140 -4.74 -9.96 0.86
C LEU A 140 -4.66 -10.24 -0.65
N GLU A 141 -5.36 -9.47 -1.47
CA GLU A 141 -5.30 -9.56 -2.93
C GLU A 141 -4.03 -8.92 -3.50
N PHE A 142 -3.38 -7.99 -2.76
CA PHE A 142 -2.14 -7.34 -3.16
C PHE A 142 -1.02 -8.35 -3.41
N ASP A 143 -0.64 -8.51 -4.68
CA ASP A 143 0.43 -9.41 -5.09
C ASP A 143 1.73 -8.68 -5.39
N PHE A 144 2.82 -9.45 -5.45
CA PHE A 144 4.06 -8.93 -6.01
C PHE A 144 3.90 -8.72 -7.52
N LEU A 145 4.60 -7.71 -8.04
CA LEU A 145 4.68 -7.57 -9.49
C LEU A 145 5.47 -8.75 -10.09
N PRO A 146 5.05 -9.27 -11.26
CA PRO A 146 5.83 -10.26 -11.98
C PRO A 146 7.25 -9.77 -12.26
N ASN A 147 8.22 -10.68 -12.26
CA ASN A 147 9.59 -10.39 -12.65
C ASN A 147 10.14 -11.55 -13.50
N SER A 148 10.12 -11.37 -14.83
CA SER A 148 10.62 -12.32 -15.82
C SER A 148 12.10 -12.69 -15.69
N LYS A 149 12.85 -11.95 -14.87
CA LYS A 149 14.26 -12.26 -14.57
C LYS A 149 14.42 -13.29 -13.46
N LEU A 150 13.35 -13.71 -12.80
CA LEU A 150 13.37 -14.71 -11.74
C LEU A 150 12.62 -15.97 -12.15
N ASN A 151 13.09 -17.11 -11.68
CA ASN A 151 12.35 -18.36 -11.69
C ASN A 151 11.37 -18.39 -10.50
N ALA A 152 10.43 -19.33 -10.50
CA ALA A 152 9.42 -19.46 -9.44
C ALA A 152 10.01 -19.78 -8.05
N ASP A 153 11.25 -20.25 -7.97
CA ASP A 153 11.99 -20.51 -6.72
C ASP A 153 12.85 -19.32 -6.27
N GLY A 154 12.71 -18.16 -6.91
CA GLY A 154 13.46 -16.94 -6.61
C GLY A 154 14.90 -16.91 -7.13
N THR A 155 15.37 -17.96 -7.81
CA THR A 155 16.69 -17.94 -8.48
C THR A 155 16.64 -17.11 -9.77
N LEU A 156 17.79 -16.63 -10.23
CA LEU A 156 17.86 -15.91 -11.50
C LEU A 156 17.53 -16.83 -12.69
N SER A 157 16.78 -16.31 -13.66
CA SER A 157 16.63 -16.97 -14.96
C SER A 157 17.94 -16.90 -15.76
N GLU A 158 18.20 -17.90 -16.61
CA GLU A 158 19.41 -18.03 -17.43
C GLU A 158 19.65 -16.85 -18.40
N ALA A 159 18.63 -16.02 -18.66
CA ALA A 159 18.72 -14.89 -19.57
C ALA A 159 19.41 -13.66 -18.94
N ASN A 160 19.71 -13.70 -17.63
CA ASN A 160 20.31 -12.58 -16.93
C ASN A 160 21.81 -12.41 -17.26
N PRO A 161 22.36 -11.19 -17.13
CA PRO A 161 23.79 -10.96 -17.34
C PRO A 161 24.65 -11.75 -16.35
N ASP A 162 25.83 -12.23 -16.79
CA ASP A 162 26.77 -12.97 -15.94
C ASP A 162 27.11 -12.25 -14.62
N ALA A 163 27.11 -10.92 -14.62
CA ALA A 163 27.36 -10.12 -13.43
C ALA A 163 26.32 -10.37 -12.33
N ALA A 164 25.04 -10.51 -12.68
CA ALA A 164 23.97 -10.82 -11.74
C ALA A 164 24.12 -12.24 -11.17
N HIS A 165 24.49 -13.23 -12.00
CA HIS A 165 24.78 -14.59 -11.53
C HIS A 165 26.00 -14.66 -10.60
N ARG A 166 27.05 -13.86 -10.85
CA ARG A 166 28.18 -13.74 -9.90
C ARG A 166 27.74 -13.05 -8.61
N GLY A 167 26.87 -12.04 -8.71
CA GLY A 167 26.22 -11.41 -7.56
C GLY A 167 25.41 -12.38 -6.72
N GLU A 168 24.64 -13.28 -7.35
CA GLU A 168 23.89 -14.35 -6.68
C GLU A 168 24.81 -15.28 -5.88
N ALA A 169 25.97 -15.64 -6.44
CA ALA A 169 26.97 -16.44 -5.72
C ALA A 169 27.51 -15.72 -4.48
N ILE A 170 27.69 -14.39 -4.55
CA ILE A 170 28.12 -13.57 -3.41
C ILE A 170 27.00 -13.47 -2.38
N PHE A 171 25.75 -13.28 -2.82
CA PHE A 171 24.57 -13.19 -1.96
C PHE A 171 24.35 -14.45 -1.11
N ASN A 172 24.68 -15.62 -1.68
CA ASN A 172 24.59 -16.92 -1.01
C ASN A 172 25.84 -17.28 -0.19
N ARG A 173 26.93 -16.50 -0.29
CA ARG A 173 28.19 -16.76 0.42
C ARG A 173 28.06 -16.44 1.92
N PRO A 174 28.47 -17.35 2.82
CA PRO A 174 28.59 -17.03 4.24
C PRO A 174 29.73 -16.03 4.52
N PHE A 175 29.49 -15.11 5.45
CA PHE A 175 30.47 -14.14 5.91
C PHE A 175 30.64 -14.22 7.43
N ALA A 176 31.89 -14.26 7.90
CA ALA A 176 32.20 -14.22 9.33
C ALA A 176 31.63 -12.97 10.02
N GLY A 177 31.62 -11.84 9.31
CA GLY A 177 31.02 -10.58 9.73
C GLY A 177 29.50 -10.62 10.00
N LEU A 178 28.82 -11.63 9.43
CA LEU A 178 27.40 -11.90 9.63
C LEU A 178 27.17 -13.12 10.56
N GLY A 179 28.19 -13.55 11.30
CA GLY A 179 28.11 -14.74 12.15
C GLY A 179 28.00 -16.04 11.34
N ASP A 180 28.79 -16.15 10.27
CA ASP A 180 28.82 -17.27 9.33
C ASP A 180 27.50 -17.49 8.58
N ARG A 181 26.71 -16.42 8.43
CA ARG A 181 25.50 -16.38 7.61
C ARG A 181 25.74 -15.66 6.28
N SER A 182 24.84 -15.85 5.32
CA SER A 182 24.79 -15.15 4.03
C SER A 182 23.62 -14.16 3.97
N CYS A 183 23.54 -13.33 2.94
CA CYS A 183 22.39 -12.46 2.70
C CYS A 183 21.10 -13.27 2.54
N ALA A 184 21.20 -14.41 1.85
CA ALA A 184 20.11 -15.38 1.64
C ALA A 184 19.59 -16.04 2.94
N SER A 185 20.29 -15.89 4.07
CA SER A 185 19.82 -16.43 5.35
C SER A 185 18.62 -15.67 5.93
N CYS A 186 18.46 -14.39 5.56
CA CYS A 186 17.33 -13.54 5.95
C CYS A 186 16.45 -13.22 4.73
N HIS A 187 17.08 -12.91 3.59
CA HIS A 187 16.37 -12.68 2.32
C HIS A 187 16.28 -13.99 1.50
N VAL A 188 15.43 -14.91 1.97
CA VAL A 188 15.35 -16.30 1.48
C VAL A 188 14.70 -16.38 0.08
N PRO A 189 15.42 -16.76 -1.00
CA PRO A 189 14.92 -16.66 -2.37
C PRO A 189 13.59 -17.39 -2.64
N ASP A 190 13.47 -18.65 -2.18
CA ASP A 190 12.29 -19.49 -2.39
C ASP A 190 11.11 -19.15 -1.45
N ALA A 191 11.25 -18.11 -0.63
CA ALA A 191 10.23 -17.61 0.29
C ALA A 191 9.95 -16.11 0.05
N ASN A 192 9.94 -15.66 -1.21
CA ASN A 192 9.74 -14.26 -1.61
C ASN A 192 10.77 -13.31 -0.99
N PHE A 193 12.00 -13.79 -0.76
CA PHE A 193 13.08 -13.04 -0.11
C PHE A 193 12.75 -12.61 1.33
N LEU A 194 12.03 -13.46 2.07
CA LEU A 194 11.59 -13.20 3.45
C LEU A 194 11.91 -14.38 4.36
N ASP A 195 12.42 -14.10 5.56
CA ASP A 195 12.50 -15.06 6.66
C ASP A 195 11.44 -14.83 7.75
N ARG A 196 10.64 -13.76 7.59
CA ARG A 196 9.54 -13.35 8.48
C ARG A 196 9.98 -13.13 9.92
N GLN A 197 11.19 -12.62 10.10
CA GLN A 197 11.77 -12.30 11.40
C GLN A 197 12.23 -10.85 11.45
N ALA A 198 12.26 -10.31 12.67
CA ALA A 198 12.86 -9.02 12.95
C ALA A 198 14.32 -9.21 13.42
N HIS A 199 15.24 -8.43 12.85
CA HIS A 199 16.66 -8.47 13.17
C HIS A 199 17.18 -7.09 13.58
N ASP A 200 18.06 -7.09 14.59
CA ASP A 200 18.89 -5.92 14.89
C ASP A 200 20.19 -6.05 14.10
N ILE A 201 20.26 -5.32 12.98
CA ILE A 201 21.48 -5.22 12.17
C ILE A 201 22.38 -4.05 12.61
N GLY A 202 22.02 -3.33 13.67
CA GLY A 202 22.73 -2.14 14.15
C GLY A 202 22.43 -0.86 13.35
N SER A 203 21.32 -0.83 12.61
CA SER A 203 20.84 0.37 11.90
C SER A 203 19.94 1.24 12.77
N VAL A 204 19.25 0.68 13.76
CA VAL A 204 18.34 1.43 14.64
C VAL A 204 19.11 2.01 15.82
N SER A 205 18.97 3.31 16.06
CA SER A 205 19.53 3.95 17.26
C SER A 205 18.69 3.62 18.50
N PRO A 206 19.30 3.32 19.66
CA PRO A 206 18.55 3.19 20.91
C PRO A 206 17.85 4.50 21.27
N ALA A 207 16.60 4.42 21.71
CA ALA A 207 15.80 5.59 22.06
C ALA A 207 16.42 6.46 23.19
N TYR A 208 17.19 5.85 24.08
CA TYR A 208 17.96 6.54 25.11
C TYR A 208 19.17 5.69 25.54
N SER A 209 20.13 6.31 26.21
CA SER A 209 21.31 5.63 26.73
C SER A 209 20.91 4.49 27.68
N GLY A 210 21.29 3.25 27.34
CA GLY A 210 20.95 2.05 28.11
C GLY A 210 19.71 1.30 27.63
N ALA A 211 18.95 1.84 26.65
CA ALA A 211 17.91 1.09 25.95
C ALA A 211 18.53 0.07 24.98
N ARG A 212 17.77 -0.99 24.66
CA ARG A 212 18.10 -1.86 23.51
C ARG A 212 17.74 -1.13 22.22
N ALA A 213 18.54 -1.34 21.17
CA ALA A 213 18.15 -0.94 19.82
C ALA A 213 16.94 -1.78 19.35
N GLY A 214 16.17 -1.22 18.42
CA GLY A 214 15.05 -1.91 17.80
C GLY A 214 15.52 -2.97 16.82
N ALA A 215 14.79 -4.08 16.74
CA ALA A 215 14.90 -5.03 15.64
C ALA A 215 13.79 -4.74 14.64
N LEU A 216 14.10 -4.83 13.35
CA LEU A 216 13.12 -4.59 12.29
C LEU A 216 13.00 -5.79 11.37
N ASP A 217 11.80 -5.99 10.83
CA ASP A 217 11.47 -7.02 9.87
C ASP A 217 12.41 -7.01 8.66
N THR A 218 12.74 -8.20 8.16
CA THR A 218 13.44 -8.34 6.88
C THR A 218 12.46 -7.97 5.75
N PRO A 219 12.64 -6.85 5.01
CA PRO A 219 11.77 -6.53 3.88
C PRO A 219 12.02 -7.50 2.72
N SER A 220 10.99 -7.75 1.91
CA SER A 220 11.19 -8.47 0.64
C SER A 220 12.08 -7.64 -0.28
N LEU A 221 12.93 -8.32 -1.05
CA LEU A 221 13.72 -7.66 -2.09
C LEU A 221 12.92 -7.47 -3.39
N LEU A 222 11.75 -8.08 -3.55
CA LEU A 222 10.94 -7.96 -4.76
C LEU A 222 10.40 -6.53 -4.91
N GLY A 223 10.60 -5.94 -6.10
CA GLY A 223 10.19 -4.56 -6.39
C GLY A 223 11.05 -3.46 -5.76
N THR A 224 12.08 -3.80 -4.97
CA THR A 224 12.86 -2.79 -4.22
C THR A 224 13.64 -1.81 -5.12
N ALA A 225 13.88 -2.17 -6.39
CA ALA A 225 14.56 -1.26 -7.33
C ALA A 225 13.80 0.06 -7.57
N TYR A 226 12.52 0.12 -7.18
CA TYR A 226 11.65 1.28 -7.35
C TYR A 226 11.33 2.00 -6.04
N THR A 227 11.86 1.56 -4.89
CA THR A 227 11.42 2.02 -3.56
C THR A 227 12.45 2.86 -2.81
N ALA A 228 13.51 3.34 -3.48
CA ALA A 228 14.50 4.21 -2.85
C ALA A 228 13.87 5.45 -2.17
N PRO A 229 14.46 6.00 -1.10
CA PRO A 229 15.67 5.52 -0.43
C PRO A 229 15.46 4.23 0.38
N TYR A 230 16.55 3.61 0.83
CA TYR A 230 16.60 2.32 1.50
C TYR A 230 16.97 2.46 2.98
N PHE A 231 16.68 1.39 3.72
CA PHE A 231 16.63 1.30 5.19
C PHE A 231 15.39 1.96 5.78
N HIS A 232 15.13 1.58 7.03
CA HIS A 232 13.96 2.01 7.77
C HIS A 232 13.84 3.52 7.96
N ASP A 233 14.95 4.23 7.85
CA ASP A 233 15.06 5.68 7.97
C ASP A 233 15.40 6.33 6.62
N GLY A 234 15.43 5.57 5.52
CA GLY A 234 15.88 5.99 4.19
C GLY A 234 17.26 6.65 4.16
N SER A 235 18.16 6.28 5.06
CA SER A 235 19.52 6.83 5.13
C SER A 235 20.38 6.55 3.90
N LEU A 236 20.01 5.56 3.07
CA LEU A 236 20.81 5.10 1.93
C LEU A 236 20.06 5.31 0.61
N SER A 237 20.64 6.05 -0.33
CA SER A 237 19.95 6.44 -1.57
C SER A 237 19.95 5.38 -2.67
N THR A 238 20.82 4.38 -2.60
CA THR A 238 21.00 3.35 -3.64
C THR A 238 21.24 1.96 -3.06
N LEU A 239 20.92 0.91 -3.82
CA LEU A 239 21.28 -0.48 -3.44
C LEU A 239 22.80 -0.65 -3.33
N ALA A 240 23.59 0.07 -4.13
CA ALA A 240 25.04 0.10 -4.01
C ALA A 240 25.49 0.63 -2.64
N ALA A 241 24.84 1.67 -2.12
CA ALA A 241 25.12 2.20 -0.78
C ALA A 241 24.71 1.21 0.33
N VAL A 242 23.65 0.42 0.12
CA VAL A 242 23.29 -0.70 1.02
C VAL A 242 24.40 -1.75 1.06
N VAL A 243 24.90 -2.16 -0.10
CA VAL A 243 26.01 -3.12 -0.19
C VAL A 243 27.28 -2.59 0.49
N GLU A 244 27.63 -1.32 0.24
CA GLU A 244 28.77 -0.66 0.88
C GLU A 244 28.61 -0.59 2.41
N TRP A 245 27.41 -0.21 2.90
CA TRP A 245 27.14 -0.17 4.33
C TRP A 245 27.34 -1.53 5.00
N PHE A 246 26.87 -2.62 4.37
CA PHE A 246 27.09 -3.97 4.89
C PHE A 246 28.58 -4.36 4.84
N ASP A 247 29.26 -4.08 3.73
CA ASP A 247 30.70 -4.36 3.57
C ASP A 247 31.53 -3.68 4.67
N GLU A 248 31.25 -2.40 4.95
CA GLU A 248 31.94 -1.61 5.96
C GLU A 248 31.57 -2.04 7.39
N THR A 249 30.28 -2.02 7.74
CA THR A 249 29.82 -2.21 9.13
C THR A 249 29.94 -3.65 9.60
N LYS A 250 29.95 -4.62 8.67
CA LYS A 250 30.12 -6.04 8.96
C LYS A 250 31.48 -6.57 8.54
N SER A 251 32.35 -5.74 7.96
CA SER A 251 33.69 -6.13 7.53
C SER A 251 33.67 -7.35 6.60
N LEU A 252 32.81 -7.31 5.58
CA LEU A 252 32.62 -8.45 4.66
C LEU A 252 33.83 -8.68 3.76
N GLY A 253 34.61 -7.62 3.48
CA GLY A 253 35.85 -7.70 2.70
C GLY A 253 35.60 -7.87 1.21
N LEU A 254 34.51 -7.29 0.69
CA LEU A 254 34.17 -7.33 -0.72
C LEU A 254 35.15 -6.47 -1.54
N SER A 255 35.59 -7.01 -2.67
CA SER A 255 36.24 -6.20 -3.71
C SER A 255 35.24 -5.25 -4.38
N GLU A 256 35.75 -4.21 -5.06
CA GLU A 256 34.90 -3.29 -5.84
C GLU A 256 34.06 -4.01 -6.90
N THR A 257 34.65 -5.04 -7.53
CA THR A 257 33.94 -5.89 -8.49
C THR A 257 32.82 -6.68 -7.81
N GLU A 258 33.07 -7.30 -6.66
CA GLU A 258 32.04 -8.05 -5.92
C GLU A 258 30.90 -7.14 -5.46
N ARG A 259 31.19 -5.91 -4.99
CA ARG A 259 30.14 -4.95 -4.63
C ARG A 259 29.26 -4.59 -5.82
N THR A 260 29.88 -4.37 -6.99
CA THR A 260 29.15 -4.08 -8.24
C THR A 260 28.28 -5.26 -8.67
N GLU A 261 28.80 -6.48 -8.59
CA GLU A 261 28.08 -7.70 -8.98
C GLU A 261 26.93 -8.02 -8.01
N LEU A 262 27.15 -7.87 -6.70
CA LEU A 262 26.09 -8.00 -5.70
C LEU A 262 25.00 -6.94 -5.90
N THR A 263 25.38 -5.69 -6.21
CA THR A 263 24.41 -4.64 -6.56
C THR A 263 23.59 -5.02 -7.78
N ALA A 264 24.22 -5.55 -8.85
CA ALA A 264 23.51 -5.99 -10.04
C ALA A 264 22.51 -7.12 -9.74
N TYR A 265 22.86 -8.05 -8.84
CA TYR A 265 21.91 -9.07 -8.36
C TYR A 265 20.71 -8.45 -7.65
N LEU A 266 20.93 -7.51 -6.72
CA LEU A 266 19.84 -6.84 -6.00
C LEU A 266 18.92 -6.03 -6.93
N GLU A 267 19.48 -5.34 -7.92
CA GLU A 267 18.71 -4.62 -8.94
C GLU A 267 17.90 -5.57 -9.83
N THR A 268 18.43 -6.75 -10.15
CA THR A 268 17.72 -7.77 -10.92
C THR A 268 16.57 -8.38 -10.11
N VAL A 269 16.81 -8.80 -8.86
CA VAL A 269 15.79 -9.33 -7.95
C VAL A 269 14.71 -8.28 -7.66
N GLY A 270 15.13 -7.04 -7.42
CA GLY A 270 14.25 -5.92 -7.12
C GLY A 270 13.53 -5.29 -8.30
N SER A 271 13.82 -5.73 -9.52
CA SER A 271 13.08 -5.26 -10.68
C SER A 271 11.71 -5.92 -10.81
N ALA A 272 10.89 -5.40 -11.73
CA ALA A 272 9.58 -5.92 -12.05
C ALA A 272 9.28 -5.69 -13.53
N ASP A 273 8.41 -6.52 -14.07
CA ASP A 273 7.81 -6.34 -15.38
C ASP A 273 6.75 -5.23 -15.29
N GLU A 274 6.81 -4.26 -16.20
CA GLU A 274 5.85 -3.16 -16.30
C GLU A 274 5.48 -2.48 -14.96
N PRO A 275 6.47 -1.97 -14.19
CA PRO A 275 6.25 -1.49 -12.82
C PRO A 275 5.32 -0.28 -12.72
N TYR A 276 5.09 0.43 -13.82
CA TYR A 276 4.30 1.65 -13.88
C TYR A 276 3.10 1.50 -14.80
N GLU A 277 2.00 2.13 -14.40
CA GLU A 277 0.83 2.28 -15.24
C GLU A 277 1.17 3.06 -16.50
N LYS A 278 0.68 2.59 -17.65
CA LYS A 278 0.83 3.29 -18.91
C LYS A 278 -0.47 4.03 -19.21
N PHE A 279 -0.43 5.36 -19.09
CA PHE A 279 -1.54 6.21 -19.50
C PHE A 279 -1.45 6.52 -21.00
N ASP A 280 -2.58 6.43 -21.68
CA ASP A 280 -2.72 6.74 -23.11
C ASP A 280 -4.02 7.52 -23.37
N ALA A 281 -4.48 7.55 -24.63
CA ALA A 281 -5.68 8.29 -25.00
C ALA A 281 -6.98 7.63 -24.48
N GLU A 282 -6.96 6.33 -24.19
CA GLU A 282 -8.11 5.56 -23.71
C GLU A 282 -7.99 5.29 -22.20
N ASN A 283 -6.77 5.05 -21.71
CA ASN A 283 -6.41 4.83 -20.31
C ASN A 283 -5.94 6.14 -19.67
N THR A 284 -6.90 6.95 -19.21
CA THR A 284 -6.60 8.22 -18.53
C THR A 284 -6.70 8.08 -17.01
N ALA A 285 -6.02 8.95 -16.27
CA ALA A 285 -6.10 8.96 -14.80
C ALA A 285 -7.55 9.12 -14.30
N PHE A 286 -8.31 10.03 -14.92
CA PHE A 286 -9.72 10.22 -14.61
C PHE A 286 -10.54 8.95 -14.87
N ARG A 287 -10.31 8.25 -15.98
CA ARG A 287 -11.05 7.03 -16.29
C ARG A 287 -10.82 5.93 -15.25
N LEU A 288 -9.56 5.75 -14.83
CA LEU A 288 -9.24 4.77 -13.79
C LEU A 288 -9.94 5.13 -12.48
N THR A 289 -9.82 6.36 -12.00
CA THR A 289 -10.46 6.77 -10.74
C THR A 289 -11.99 6.73 -10.83
N PHE A 290 -12.56 7.10 -11.98
CA PHE A 290 -14.00 6.98 -12.20
C PHE A 290 -14.49 5.52 -12.14
N ALA A 291 -13.79 4.59 -12.80
CA ALA A 291 -14.14 3.17 -12.79
C ALA A 291 -14.01 2.56 -11.38
N GLU A 292 -12.98 2.95 -10.63
CA GLU A 292 -12.75 2.57 -9.24
C GLU A 292 -13.89 3.08 -8.33
N LEU A 293 -14.23 4.37 -8.39
CA LEU A 293 -15.33 4.95 -7.61
C LEU A 293 -16.70 4.36 -7.98
N ALA A 294 -16.94 4.01 -9.25
CA ALA A 294 -18.14 3.31 -9.68
C ALA A 294 -18.19 1.89 -9.10
N THR A 295 -17.06 1.18 -9.09
CA THR A 295 -16.90 -0.15 -8.47
C THR A 295 -17.17 -0.08 -6.97
N PHE A 296 -16.64 0.93 -6.26
CA PHE A 296 -16.92 1.15 -4.84
C PHE A 296 -18.42 1.33 -4.59
N ALA A 297 -19.06 2.17 -5.41
CA ALA A 297 -20.49 2.44 -5.32
C ALA A 297 -21.35 1.19 -5.55
N SER A 298 -20.89 0.23 -6.37
CA SER A 298 -21.62 -1.02 -6.64
C SER A 298 -21.93 -1.84 -5.37
N THR A 299 -21.15 -1.66 -4.30
CA THR A 299 -21.42 -2.25 -2.98
C THR A 299 -22.82 -1.90 -2.44
N LEU A 300 -23.41 -0.78 -2.88
CA LEU A 300 -24.78 -0.40 -2.54
C LEU A 300 -25.83 -1.44 -2.98
N ASP A 301 -25.58 -2.22 -4.04
CA ASP A 301 -26.46 -3.33 -4.43
C ASP A 301 -26.55 -4.43 -3.36
N THR A 302 -25.55 -4.50 -2.48
CA THR A 302 -25.52 -5.41 -1.32
C THR A 302 -26.06 -4.75 -0.05
N LEU A 303 -25.77 -3.46 0.16
CA LEU A 303 -26.10 -2.76 1.41
C LEU A 303 -27.55 -2.24 1.47
N LEU A 304 -28.08 -1.68 0.38
CA LEU A 304 -29.44 -1.13 0.34
C LEU A 304 -30.51 -2.18 0.66
N PRO A 305 -30.48 -3.40 0.08
CA PRO A 305 -31.46 -4.44 0.43
C PRO A 305 -31.39 -4.89 1.90
N ARG A 306 -30.22 -4.73 2.54
CA ARG A 306 -30.00 -5.05 3.95
C ARG A 306 -30.37 -3.90 4.88
N ARG A 307 -30.65 -2.71 4.34
CA ARG A 307 -30.89 -1.46 5.09
C ARG A 307 -29.76 -1.12 6.06
N ASP A 308 -28.54 -1.33 5.59
CA ASP A 308 -27.34 -1.14 6.40
C ASP A 308 -26.90 0.34 6.41
N ALA A 309 -27.59 1.14 7.22
CA ALA A 309 -27.41 2.59 7.22
C ALA A 309 -25.96 3.01 7.54
N GLU A 310 -25.28 2.33 8.46
CA GLU A 310 -23.92 2.68 8.87
C GLU A 310 -22.95 2.62 7.68
N HIS A 311 -22.92 1.50 6.97
CA HIS A 311 -21.97 1.30 5.89
C HIS A 311 -22.38 2.05 4.60
N ILE A 312 -23.69 2.28 4.37
CA ILE A 312 -24.17 3.12 3.26
C ILE A 312 -23.72 4.57 3.44
N LEU A 313 -23.85 5.11 4.65
CA LEU A 313 -23.45 6.49 4.93
C LEU A 313 -21.93 6.65 4.79
N LEU A 314 -21.16 5.71 5.29
CA LEU A 314 -19.70 5.71 5.12
C LEU A 314 -19.29 5.69 3.63
N LEU A 315 -19.92 4.82 2.84
CA LEU A 315 -19.68 4.72 1.40
C LEU A 315 -20.05 6.01 0.68
N THR A 316 -21.27 6.51 0.89
CA THR A 316 -21.76 7.70 0.19
C THR A 316 -20.97 8.96 0.58
N ASP A 317 -20.58 9.11 1.85
CA ASP A 317 -19.75 10.23 2.31
C ASP A 317 -18.31 10.19 1.74
N THR A 318 -17.82 9.01 1.37
CA THR A 318 -16.51 8.83 0.71
C THR A 318 -16.64 9.07 -0.79
N VAL A 319 -17.38 8.21 -1.48
CA VAL A 319 -17.40 8.15 -2.95
C VAL A 319 -17.98 9.42 -3.57
N ALA A 320 -19.01 10.04 -2.96
CA ALA A 320 -19.57 11.29 -3.48
C ALA A 320 -18.56 12.45 -3.38
N ALA A 321 -17.78 12.52 -2.30
CA ALA A 321 -16.76 13.55 -2.13
C ALA A 321 -15.63 13.37 -3.14
N ASP A 322 -15.19 12.14 -3.37
CA ASP A 322 -14.11 11.81 -4.31
C ASP A 322 -14.53 12.07 -5.77
N LEU A 323 -15.74 11.66 -6.17
CA LEU A 323 -16.28 11.99 -7.50
C LEU A 323 -16.34 13.50 -7.73
N ALA A 324 -16.74 14.28 -6.72
CA ALA A 324 -16.75 15.74 -6.82
C ALA A 324 -15.34 16.34 -6.90
N ALA A 325 -14.37 15.77 -6.16
CA ALA A 325 -12.98 16.18 -6.22
C ALA A 325 -12.35 15.89 -7.59
N ASP A 326 -12.59 14.69 -8.14
CA ASP A 326 -12.13 14.30 -9.48
C ASP A 326 -12.74 15.19 -10.55
N ALA A 327 -14.05 15.42 -10.49
CA ALA A 327 -14.74 16.35 -11.38
C ALA A 327 -14.08 17.74 -11.41
N SER A 328 -13.58 18.21 -10.27
CA SER A 328 -12.91 19.51 -10.17
C SER A 328 -11.60 19.60 -10.96
N THR A 329 -10.92 18.46 -11.18
CA THR A 329 -9.64 18.35 -11.89
C THR A 329 -9.77 17.94 -13.36
N MET A 330 -10.98 17.59 -13.82
CA MET A 330 -11.23 17.18 -15.20
C MET A 330 -10.81 18.25 -16.22
N SER A 331 -10.04 17.83 -17.22
CA SER A 331 -9.69 18.66 -18.38
C SER A 331 -10.87 18.82 -19.36
N ASN A 332 -11.76 17.82 -19.45
CA ASN A 332 -12.98 17.88 -20.25
C ASN A 332 -14.08 18.67 -19.53
N LEU A 333 -14.02 20.00 -19.67
CA LEU A 333 -14.93 20.93 -19.00
C LEU A 333 -16.41 20.77 -19.39
N THR A 334 -16.69 20.18 -20.56
CA THR A 334 -18.06 19.97 -21.05
C THR A 334 -18.74 18.81 -20.35
N ALA A 335 -17.99 17.74 -20.04
CA ALA A 335 -18.47 16.56 -19.34
C ALA A 335 -18.56 16.76 -17.82
N ARG A 336 -17.78 17.70 -17.27
CA ARG A 336 -17.67 17.95 -15.83
C ARG A 336 -19.01 18.11 -15.07
N PRO A 337 -20.03 18.83 -15.60
CA PRO A 337 -21.32 18.92 -14.90
C PRO A 337 -22.02 17.58 -14.71
N GLU A 338 -21.78 16.61 -15.60
CA GLU A 338 -22.38 15.28 -15.52
C GLU A 338 -21.77 14.47 -14.36
N VAL A 339 -20.47 14.60 -14.15
CA VAL A 339 -19.78 13.94 -13.02
C VAL A 339 -20.16 14.56 -11.67
N TYR A 340 -20.33 15.89 -11.61
CA TYR A 340 -20.91 16.52 -10.42
C TYR A 340 -22.34 16.04 -10.14
N ALA A 341 -23.16 15.85 -11.18
CA ALA A 341 -24.50 15.31 -11.01
C ALA A 341 -24.47 13.88 -10.44
N LEU A 342 -23.53 13.03 -10.89
CA LEU A 342 -23.32 11.70 -10.29
C LEU A 342 -22.95 11.77 -8.81
N ALA A 343 -22.03 12.66 -8.44
CA ALA A 343 -21.67 12.87 -7.03
C ALA A 343 -22.91 13.28 -6.21
N GLU A 344 -23.73 14.20 -6.72
CA GLU A 344 -24.98 14.61 -6.10
C GLU A 344 -26.00 13.46 -5.99
N ARG A 345 -26.06 12.53 -6.97
CA ARG A 345 -26.91 11.34 -6.91
C ARG A 345 -26.50 10.40 -5.77
N LEU A 346 -25.20 10.15 -5.59
CA LEU A 346 -24.72 9.34 -4.47
C LEU A 346 -24.95 10.04 -3.13
N ALA A 347 -24.71 11.35 -3.04
CA ALA A 347 -25.02 12.12 -1.84
C ALA A 347 -26.51 12.02 -1.48
N ALA A 348 -27.40 12.06 -2.49
CA ALA A 348 -28.83 11.88 -2.29
C ALA A 348 -29.23 10.48 -1.80
N VAL A 349 -28.46 9.43 -2.11
CA VAL A 349 -28.65 8.11 -1.47
C VAL A 349 -28.39 8.22 0.03
N GLY A 350 -27.26 8.83 0.42
CA GLY A 350 -26.91 9.03 1.83
C GLY A 350 -27.93 9.86 2.59
N ASP A 351 -28.36 10.99 2.02
CA ASP A 351 -29.38 11.86 2.63
C ASP A 351 -30.73 11.13 2.82
N ALA A 352 -31.18 10.37 1.82
CA ALA A 352 -32.38 9.57 1.94
C ALA A 352 -32.28 8.48 3.04
N VAL A 353 -31.10 7.86 3.19
CA VAL A 353 -30.86 6.91 4.29
C VAL A 353 -30.88 7.60 5.66
N ARG A 354 -30.34 8.82 5.79
CA ARG A 354 -30.42 9.61 7.03
C ARG A 354 -31.88 9.93 7.42
N ASP A 355 -32.73 10.14 6.41
CA ASP A 355 -34.16 10.43 6.58
C ASP A 355 -35.05 9.18 6.70
N ASP A 356 -34.46 7.97 6.71
CA ASP A 356 -35.16 6.67 6.71
C ASP A 356 -36.08 6.46 5.46
N ASP A 357 -35.83 7.18 4.37
CA ASP A 357 -36.52 7.05 3.09
C ASP A 357 -35.79 6.10 2.13
N TRP A 358 -35.90 4.81 2.42
CA TRP A 358 -35.29 3.74 1.62
C TRP A 358 -35.74 3.72 0.16
N GLY A 359 -36.98 4.17 -0.12
CA GLY A 359 -37.49 4.22 -1.49
C GLY A 359 -36.80 5.31 -2.32
N ALA A 360 -36.58 6.48 -1.72
CA ALA A 360 -35.80 7.54 -2.35
C ALA A 360 -34.32 7.15 -2.50
N ALA A 361 -33.74 6.44 -1.53
CA ALA A 361 -32.38 5.93 -1.62
C ALA A 361 -32.19 4.96 -2.81
N GLU A 362 -33.08 3.96 -2.95
CA GLU A 362 -33.08 3.02 -4.08
C GLU A 362 -33.30 3.71 -5.44
N ALA A 363 -34.17 4.72 -5.49
CA ALA A 363 -34.41 5.50 -6.71
C ALA A 363 -33.17 6.31 -7.12
N SER A 364 -32.52 7.00 -6.17
CA SER A 364 -31.28 7.75 -6.41
C SER A 364 -30.14 6.85 -6.87
N TRP A 365 -30.01 5.65 -6.26
CA TRP A 365 -29.03 4.66 -6.67
C TRP A 365 -29.28 4.13 -8.10
N THR A 366 -30.54 3.84 -8.44
CA THR A 366 -30.90 3.40 -9.79
C THR A 366 -30.58 4.48 -10.84
N ALA A 367 -30.81 5.75 -10.50
CA ALA A 367 -30.45 6.88 -11.35
C ALA A 367 -28.93 7.00 -11.50
N PHE A 368 -28.16 6.89 -10.40
CA PHE A 368 -26.71 6.90 -10.46
C PHE A 368 -26.17 5.84 -11.41
N LYS A 369 -26.60 4.56 -11.29
CA LYS A 369 -26.13 3.48 -12.17
C LYS A 369 -26.38 3.79 -13.64
N THR A 370 -27.59 4.23 -13.96
CA THR A 370 -27.97 4.56 -15.34
C THR A 370 -27.12 5.69 -15.91
N GLU A 371 -26.86 6.72 -15.11
CA GLU A 371 -26.05 7.88 -15.51
C GLU A 371 -24.56 7.51 -15.63
N ALA A 372 -24.04 6.66 -14.74
CA ALA A 372 -22.66 6.18 -14.73
C ALA A 372 -22.35 5.30 -15.95
N ASP A 373 -23.21 4.34 -16.27
CA ASP A 373 -23.07 3.48 -17.45
C ASP A 373 -23.01 4.32 -18.74
N ALA A 374 -23.88 5.34 -18.86
CA ALA A 374 -23.90 6.23 -20.01
C ALA A 374 -22.65 7.13 -20.13
N ILE A 375 -21.98 7.41 -19.01
CA ILE A 375 -20.71 8.12 -18.93
C ILE A 375 -19.58 7.19 -19.39
N GLU A 376 -19.56 5.95 -18.90
CA GLU A 376 -18.54 4.95 -19.25
C GLU A 376 -18.57 4.58 -20.76
N GLU A 377 -19.76 4.35 -21.33
CA GLU A 377 -19.95 4.02 -22.75
C GLU A 377 -19.40 5.10 -23.70
N ARG A 378 -19.33 6.36 -23.25
CA ARG A 378 -18.87 7.49 -24.07
C ARG A 378 -17.35 7.65 -24.11
N ALA A 379 -16.59 6.86 -23.34
CA ALA A 379 -15.12 6.83 -23.30
C ALA A 379 -14.49 8.23 -23.48
N PHE A 380 -14.44 9.02 -22.39
CA PHE A 380 -14.03 10.43 -22.39
C PHE A 380 -12.64 10.73 -22.91
#